data_AF-A0A8H7CFK5-F1
#
_entry.id   AF-A0A8H7CFK5-F1
#
_cell.length_a   1.000
_cell.length_b   1.000
_cell.length_c   1.000
_cell.angle_alpha   90.00
_cell.angle_beta   90.00
_cell.angle_gamma   90.00
#
_symmetry.space_group_name_H-M   'P 1'
#
loop_
_entity.id
_entity.type
_entity.pdbx_description
1 polymer ?
#
loop_
_entity_poly.entity_id
_entity_poly.type
_entity_poly.pdbx_seq_one_letter_code
_entity_poly.pdbx_strand_id
1 'polypeptide(L)'
;MSTAFNDGSKHEDIAKMIVLASHNVLERPIDVLLLRLCRSYQELSLYATMKLHTADRIQDGEAEFKNFGELLKEYIEKAKRIPGLDEKKFDFPKIHAHKHMFDDIRRKGVSRNFGTKIDEALHGSIRNTYQRQTNFKDVAPQILRSDHRTMVGKFIRDQIDDLDEIRRNECETPDEEAENETPRDVAEKVDNVALGSRLPAITFDRLEQEMETDTAFSRFRLKFSTFFASFLHVYEGRNRVNLKATDEIVPYRFLKIFLPVSR
;
A
#
# COMPACT_ATOMS: atom_id res chain seq x y z
N MET A 1 18.25 -37.98 -0.46
CA MET A 1 16.95 -37.30 -0.24
C MET A 1 16.93 -36.05 -1.11
N SER A 2 16.02 -35.98 -2.09
CA SER A 2 15.86 -34.79 -2.93
C SER A 2 14.88 -33.85 -2.24
N THR A 3 15.38 -32.83 -1.57
CA THR A 3 14.52 -31.82 -0.93
C THR A 3 14.21 -30.73 -1.95
N ALA A 4 12.98 -30.74 -2.47
CA ALA A 4 12.45 -29.68 -3.32
C ALA A 4 12.13 -28.44 -2.48
N PHE A 5 13.14 -27.65 -2.14
CA PHE A 5 12.95 -26.33 -1.53
C PHE A 5 12.74 -25.30 -2.65
N ASN A 6 11.48 -25.01 -2.97
CA ASN A 6 11.10 -24.07 -4.03
C ASN A 6 10.63 -22.71 -3.50
N ASP A 7 10.96 -22.38 -2.26
CA ASP A 7 10.48 -21.15 -1.60
C ASP A 7 11.62 -20.49 -0.82
N GLY A 8 12.05 -19.33 -1.29
CA GLY A 8 13.17 -18.58 -0.70
C GLY A 8 12.87 -18.07 0.72
N SER A 9 11.60 -17.84 1.06
CA SER A 9 11.20 -17.35 2.38
C SER A 9 11.49 -18.37 3.50
N LYS A 10 11.33 -19.66 3.19
CA LYS A 10 11.60 -20.77 4.14
C LYS A 10 13.05 -20.80 4.60
N HIS A 11 13.99 -20.51 3.71
CA HIS A 11 15.40 -20.46 4.07
C HIS A 11 15.73 -19.26 4.97
N GLU A 12 15.04 -18.13 4.81
CA GLU A 12 15.18 -16.98 5.72
C GLU A 12 14.63 -17.30 7.11
N ASP A 13 13.48 -17.97 7.20
CA ASP A 13 12.90 -18.37 8.48
C ASP A 13 13.75 -19.43 9.20
N ILE A 14 14.28 -20.41 8.48
CA ILE A 14 15.25 -21.37 9.03
C ILE A 14 16.52 -20.64 9.48
N ALA A 15 17.01 -19.67 8.68
CA ALA A 15 18.20 -18.90 9.04
C ALA A 15 18.02 -18.15 10.35
N LYS A 16 16.83 -17.60 10.66
CA LYS A 16 16.55 -16.93 11.95
C LYS A 16 16.70 -17.87 13.15
N MET A 17 16.34 -19.14 12.99
CA MET A 17 16.37 -20.13 14.07
C MET A 17 17.72 -20.82 14.24
N ILE A 18 18.63 -20.73 13.26
CA ILE A 18 19.83 -21.57 13.21
C ILE A 18 20.73 -21.41 14.44
N VAL A 19 20.92 -20.20 14.94
CA VAL A 19 21.74 -19.95 16.13
C VAL A 19 21.13 -20.64 17.36
N LEU A 20 19.81 -20.51 17.55
CA LEU A 20 19.09 -21.12 18.66
C LEU A 20 18.96 -22.64 18.51
N ALA A 21 18.83 -23.17 17.31
CA ALA A 21 18.77 -24.61 17.10
C ALA A 21 20.14 -25.28 17.27
N SER A 22 21.22 -24.59 16.91
CA SER A 22 22.56 -25.17 16.87
C SER A 22 23.39 -24.96 18.13
N HIS A 23 23.07 -24.00 19.01
CA HIS A 23 23.91 -23.70 20.17
C HIS A 23 24.15 -24.88 21.13
N ASN A 24 23.20 -25.81 21.24
CA ASN A 24 23.31 -27.00 22.10
C ASN A 24 24.04 -28.18 21.46
N VAL A 25 24.32 -28.10 20.15
CA VAL A 25 24.96 -29.19 19.38
C VAL A 25 26.40 -28.81 19.02
N LEU A 26 26.67 -27.52 18.95
CA LEU A 26 27.93 -26.92 18.52
C LEU A 26 28.77 -26.51 19.73
N GLU A 27 29.59 -27.43 20.23
CA GLU A 27 30.32 -27.26 21.49
C GLU A 27 31.80 -26.85 21.31
N ARG A 28 32.40 -27.06 20.13
CA ARG A 28 33.83 -26.79 19.96
C ARG A 28 34.09 -25.28 19.89
N PRO A 29 35.29 -24.79 20.27
CA PRO A 29 35.62 -23.37 20.18
C PRO A 29 35.45 -22.76 18.78
N ILE A 30 35.67 -23.55 17.72
CA ILE A 30 35.43 -23.09 16.35
C ILE A 30 33.94 -22.99 16.01
N ASP A 31 33.11 -23.84 16.62
CA ASP A 31 31.67 -23.83 16.40
C ASP A 31 31.04 -22.58 17.07
N VAL A 32 31.60 -22.12 18.20
CA VAL A 32 31.23 -20.83 18.81
C VAL A 32 31.50 -19.66 17.85
N LEU A 33 32.62 -19.68 17.13
CA LEU A 33 32.90 -18.67 16.09
C LEU A 33 31.91 -18.76 14.93
N LEU A 34 31.55 -19.97 14.51
CA LEU A 34 30.52 -20.16 13.49
C LEU A 34 29.17 -19.59 13.94
N LEU A 35 28.76 -19.83 15.20
CA LEU A 35 27.53 -19.29 15.77
C LEU A 35 27.55 -17.76 15.81
N ARG A 36 28.69 -17.15 16.17
CA ARG A 36 28.86 -15.68 16.13
C ARG A 36 28.74 -15.15 14.70
N LEU A 37 29.35 -15.83 13.73
CA LEU A 37 29.25 -15.48 12.31
C LEU A 37 27.80 -15.59 11.80
N CYS A 38 27.08 -16.65 12.16
CA CYS A 38 25.67 -16.81 11.84
C CYS A 38 24.81 -15.70 12.45
N ARG A 39 25.07 -15.33 13.70
CA ARG A 39 24.38 -14.21 14.36
C ARG A 39 24.64 -12.88 13.65
N SER A 40 25.91 -12.58 13.38
CA SER A 40 26.30 -11.35 12.65
C SER A 40 25.64 -11.27 11.26
N TYR A 41 25.54 -12.42 10.55
CA TYR A 41 24.80 -12.50 9.30
C TYR A 41 23.29 -12.22 9.46
N GLN A 42 22.65 -12.73 10.53
CA GLN A 42 21.24 -12.45 10.81
C GLN A 42 21.02 -10.95 11.08
N GLU A 43 21.91 -10.31 11.84
CA GLU A 43 21.86 -8.88 12.14
C GLU A 43 22.03 -8.05 10.85
N LEU A 44 22.98 -8.41 9.98
CA LEU A 44 23.10 -7.82 8.64
C LEU A 44 21.85 -7.96 7.79
N SER A 45 21.24 -9.14 7.77
CA SER A 45 20.00 -9.39 7.05
C SER A 45 18.85 -8.54 7.60
N LEU A 46 18.79 -8.36 8.92
CA LEU A 46 17.80 -7.51 9.58
C LEU A 46 17.98 -6.04 9.17
N TYR A 47 19.20 -5.50 9.21
CA TYR A 47 19.47 -4.15 8.73
C TYR A 47 19.07 -4.01 7.26
N ALA A 48 19.45 -4.95 6.41
CA ALA A 48 19.16 -4.91 4.97
C ALA A 48 17.66 -4.91 4.63
N THR A 49 16.83 -5.56 5.45
CA THR A 49 15.39 -5.78 5.19
C THR A 49 14.49 -4.74 5.85
N MET A 50 15.06 -3.76 6.56
CA MET A 50 14.28 -2.69 7.18
C MET A 50 13.46 -1.92 6.16
N LYS A 51 12.18 -1.65 6.48
CA LYS A 51 11.29 -0.86 5.63
C LYS A 51 11.66 0.64 5.57
N LEU A 52 12.51 1.09 6.49
CA LEU A 52 12.94 2.47 6.62
C LEU A 52 14.37 2.52 7.12
N HIS A 53 15.23 3.18 6.35
CA HIS A 53 16.62 3.43 6.70
C HIS A 53 16.81 4.89 7.10
N THR A 54 17.35 5.11 8.29
CA THR A 54 17.91 6.39 8.72
C THR A 54 19.42 6.36 8.52
N ALA A 55 20.08 7.53 8.57
CA ALA A 55 21.54 7.60 8.49
C ALA A 55 22.21 6.71 9.55
N ASP A 56 21.73 6.77 10.79
CA ASP A 56 22.24 5.96 11.90
C ASP A 56 22.11 4.46 11.63
N ARG A 57 20.94 3.99 11.15
CA ARG A 57 20.73 2.57 10.82
C ARG A 57 21.62 2.06 9.70
N ILE A 58 21.93 2.93 8.73
CA ILE A 58 22.86 2.58 7.65
C ILE A 58 24.27 2.46 8.23
N GLN A 59 24.68 3.40 9.10
CA GLN A 59 25.97 3.36 9.76
C GLN A 59 26.13 2.13 10.66
N ASP A 60 25.10 1.77 11.43
CA ASP A 60 25.09 0.57 12.26
C ASP A 60 25.21 -0.71 11.41
N GLY A 61 24.49 -0.75 10.29
CA GLY A 61 24.58 -1.86 9.33
C GLY A 61 25.97 -1.99 8.70
N GLU A 62 26.64 -0.88 8.38
CA GLU A 62 28.02 -0.89 7.89
C GLU A 62 29.04 -1.33 8.94
N ALA A 63 28.84 -0.90 10.19
CA ALA A 63 29.65 -1.36 11.31
C ALA A 63 29.50 -2.87 11.50
N GLU A 64 28.27 -3.39 11.42
CA GLU A 64 28.02 -4.82 11.52
C GLU A 64 28.58 -5.59 10.32
N PHE A 65 28.61 -5.00 9.11
CA PHE A 65 29.26 -5.60 7.95
C PHE A 65 30.77 -5.75 8.14
N LYS A 66 31.39 -4.75 8.76
CA LYS A 66 32.80 -4.81 9.12
C LYS A 66 33.06 -5.91 10.15
N ASN A 67 32.25 -5.98 11.20
CA ASN A 67 32.29 -7.02 12.23
C ASN A 67 32.16 -8.42 11.62
N PHE A 68 31.17 -8.63 10.74
CA PHE A 68 30.99 -9.88 9.99
C PHE A 68 32.25 -10.27 9.21
N GLY A 69 32.86 -9.31 8.51
CA GLY A 69 34.08 -9.53 7.74
C GLY A 69 35.29 -9.92 8.59
N GLU A 70 35.40 -9.36 9.80
CA GLU A 70 36.45 -9.71 10.77
C GLU A 70 36.24 -11.11 11.33
N LEU A 71 35.01 -11.44 11.75
CA LEU A 71 34.62 -12.78 12.23
C LEU A 71 34.83 -13.86 11.16
N LEU A 72 34.50 -13.56 9.90
CA LEU A 72 34.66 -14.49 8.79
C LEU A 72 36.14 -14.81 8.55
N LYS A 73 37.01 -13.79 8.58
CA LYS A 73 38.47 -13.98 8.45
C LYS A 73 39.01 -14.84 9.59
N GLU A 74 38.62 -14.55 10.83
CA GLU A 74 39.05 -15.33 11.99
C GLU A 74 38.61 -16.79 11.88
N TYR A 75 37.36 -17.03 11.46
CA TYR A 75 36.83 -18.37 11.24
C TYR A 75 37.62 -19.12 10.17
N ILE A 76 37.89 -18.51 9.02
CA ILE A 76 38.65 -19.11 7.92
C ILE A 76 40.06 -19.51 8.38
N GLU A 77 40.76 -18.63 9.10
CA GLU A 77 42.11 -18.91 9.59
C GLU A 77 42.16 -20.05 10.60
N LYS A 78 41.15 -20.16 11.46
CA LYS A 78 41.03 -21.29 12.41
C LYS A 78 40.57 -22.57 11.74
N ALA A 79 39.66 -22.50 10.76
CA ALA A 79 39.14 -23.64 10.01
C ALA A 79 40.24 -24.36 9.21
N LYS A 80 41.19 -23.61 8.62
CA LYS A 80 42.36 -24.18 7.92
C LYS A 80 43.22 -25.12 8.77
N ARG A 81 43.18 -24.98 10.09
CA ARG A 81 43.99 -25.79 11.03
C ARG A 81 43.29 -27.09 11.44
N ILE A 82 42.04 -27.30 11.00
CA ILE A 82 41.21 -28.44 11.38
C ILE A 82 40.96 -29.31 10.14
N PRO A 83 41.39 -30.59 10.14
CA PRO A 83 41.17 -31.50 9.02
C PRO A 83 39.68 -31.63 8.69
N GLY A 84 39.31 -31.43 7.42
CA GLY A 84 37.94 -31.56 6.93
C GLY A 84 37.12 -30.27 6.94
N LEU A 85 37.64 -29.17 7.52
CA LEU A 85 37.06 -27.82 7.42
C LEU A 85 37.86 -26.89 6.48
N ASP A 86 39.06 -27.31 6.09
CA ASP A 86 40.02 -26.58 5.27
C ASP A 86 39.63 -26.50 3.78
N GLU A 87 38.78 -27.41 3.30
CA GLU A 87 38.34 -27.45 1.90
C GLU A 87 37.30 -26.37 1.54
N LYS A 88 36.60 -25.81 2.53
CA LYS A 88 35.48 -24.90 2.28
C LYS A 88 35.94 -23.50 1.91
N LYS A 89 35.73 -23.11 0.66
CA LYS A 89 35.97 -21.75 0.16
C LYS A 89 34.79 -20.83 0.47
N PHE A 90 35.05 -19.75 1.18
CA PHE A 90 34.08 -18.70 1.50
C PHE A 90 34.08 -17.53 0.50
N ASP A 91 34.57 -17.78 -0.71
CA ASP A 91 34.52 -16.82 -1.82
C ASP A 91 33.35 -17.17 -2.74
N PHE A 92 32.19 -16.58 -2.47
CA PHE A 92 31.00 -16.77 -3.30
C PHE A 92 30.28 -15.45 -3.55
N PRO A 93 29.63 -15.28 -4.72
CA PRO A 93 29.06 -14.00 -5.15
C PRO A 93 28.13 -13.33 -4.13
N LYS A 94 27.42 -14.11 -3.31
CA LYS A 94 26.51 -13.57 -2.29
C LYS A 94 27.21 -12.77 -1.18
N ILE A 95 28.43 -13.14 -0.77
CA ILE A 95 29.21 -12.32 0.19
C ILE A 95 29.61 -11.00 -0.46
N HIS A 96 29.95 -11.02 -1.76
CA HIS A 96 30.28 -9.80 -2.49
C HIS A 96 29.07 -8.87 -2.67
N ALA A 97 27.87 -9.44 -2.85
CA ALA A 97 26.64 -8.65 -2.93
C ALA A 97 26.40 -7.84 -1.64
N HIS A 98 26.74 -8.38 -0.47
CA HIS A 98 26.63 -7.65 0.81
C HIS A 98 27.57 -6.43 0.89
N LYS A 99 28.70 -6.44 0.18
CA LYS A 99 29.64 -5.31 0.13
C LYS A 99 29.00 -4.05 -0.45
N HIS A 100 28.13 -4.20 -1.44
CA HIS A 100 27.46 -3.09 -2.12
C HIS A 100 26.06 -2.83 -1.57
N MET A 101 25.62 -3.60 -0.58
CA MET A 101 24.23 -3.57 -0.10
C MET A 101 23.83 -2.21 0.46
N PHE A 102 24.67 -1.60 1.32
CA PHE A 102 24.36 -0.29 1.90
C PHE A 102 24.51 0.86 0.91
N ASP A 103 25.44 0.76 -0.05
CA ASP A 103 25.54 1.71 -1.16
C ASP A 103 24.31 1.64 -2.08
N ASP A 104 23.84 0.42 -2.36
CA ASP A 104 22.61 0.20 -3.10
C ASP A 104 21.41 0.74 -2.33
N ILE A 105 21.37 0.59 -1.00
CA ILE A 105 20.31 1.16 -0.17
C ILE A 105 20.30 2.69 -0.25
N ARG A 106 21.48 3.33 -0.19
CA ARG A 106 21.60 4.79 -0.34
C ARG A 106 21.14 5.27 -1.71
N ARG A 107 21.47 4.53 -2.77
CA ARG A 107 21.21 4.94 -4.16
C ARG A 107 19.81 4.60 -4.66
N LYS A 108 19.27 3.45 -4.26
CA LYS A 108 18.04 2.85 -4.79
C LYS A 108 16.90 2.79 -3.76
N GLY A 109 17.18 3.11 -2.50
CA GLY A 109 16.20 3.06 -1.41
C GLY A 109 16.17 1.71 -0.69
N VAL A 110 15.02 1.29 -0.18
CA VAL A 110 14.90 0.06 0.60
C VAL A 110 15.07 -1.18 -0.30
N SER A 111 15.73 -2.23 0.20
CA SER A 111 15.96 -3.50 -0.53
C SER A 111 14.70 -4.14 -1.10
N ARG A 112 13.56 -3.93 -0.45
CA ARG A 112 12.25 -4.34 -0.92
C ARG A 112 11.89 -3.76 -2.30
N ASN A 113 12.30 -2.53 -2.60
CA ASN A 113 11.90 -1.82 -3.83
C ASN A 113 12.64 -2.30 -5.08
N PHE A 114 13.83 -2.88 -4.91
CA PHE A 114 14.64 -3.41 -6.01
C PHE A 114 14.87 -4.92 -5.91
N GLY A 115 14.14 -5.59 -5.01
CA GLY A 115 14.08 -7.04 -4.93
C GLY A 115 12.91 -7.58 -5.74
N THR A 116 13.06 -8.77 -6.29
CA THR A 116 12.00 -9.47 -7.04
C THR A 116 10.91 -10.06 -6.13
N LYS A 117 11.04 -9.92 -4.80
CA LYS A 117 10.12 -10.50 -3.81
C LYS A 117 8.70 -9.91 -3.89
N ILE A 118 8.55 -8.64 -4.27
CA ILE A 118 7.22 -8.01 -4.41
C ILE A 118 6.42 -8.72 -5.51
N ASP A 119 7.08 -9.04 -6.61
CA ASP A 119 6.45 -9.63 -7.79
C ASP A 119 6.48 -11.16 -7.79
N GLU A 120 6.93 -11.79 -6.69
CA GLU A 120 7.01 -13.25 -6.58
C GLU A 120 5.62 -13.89 -6.64
N ALA A 121 4.61 -13.23 -6.07
CA ALA A 121 3.22 -13.64 -6.22
C ALA A 121 2.72 -13.51 -7.67
N LEU A 122 3.17 -12.48 -8.41
CA LEU A 122 2.82 -12.26 -9.81
C LEU A 122 3.45 -13.33 -10.72
N HIS A 123 4.63 -13.84 -10.39
CA HIS A 123 5.24 -14.92 -11.17
C HIS A 123 4.36 -16.19 -11.24
N GLY A 124 3.60 -16.49 -10.19
CA GLY A 124 2.67 -17.61 -10.17
C GLY A 124 1.53 -17.47 -11.18
N SER A 125 0.89 -16.29 -11.22
CA SER A 125 -0.19 -16.03 -12.19
C SER A 125 0.34 -15.98 -13.62
N ILE A 126 1.47 -15.31 -13.87
CA ILE A 126 2.12 -15.26 -15.18
C ILE A 126 2.46 -16.68 -15.67
N ARG A 127 3.02 -17.53 -14.79
CA ARG A 127 3.33 -18.93 -15.12
C ARG A 127 2.07 -19.71 -15.49
N ASN A 128 0.99 -19.55 -14.73
CA ASN A 128 -0.28 -20.22 -15.03
C ASN A 128 -0.88 -19.74 -16.36
N THR A 129 -0.86 -18.44 -16.63
CA THR A 129 -1.29 -17.86 -17.90
C THR A 129 -0.44 -18.40 -19.06
N TYR A 130 0.88 -18.40 -18.91
CA TYR A 130 1.80 -18.97 -19.90
C TYR A 130 1.47 -20.44 -20.20
N GLN A 131 1.31 -21.27 -19.17
CA GLN A 131 1.07 -22.70 -19.31
C GLN A 131 -0.34 -23.06 -19.81
N ARG A 132 -1.37 -22.30 -19.42
CA ARG A 132 -2.77 -22.68 -19.62
C ARG A 132 -3.50 -21.84 -20.67
N GLN A 133 -2.97 -20.67 -21.02
CA GLN A 133 -3.68 -19.66 -21.80
C GLN A 133 -2.84 -19.09 -22.95
N THR A 134 -1.64 -19.63 -23.21
CA THR A 134 -0.85 -19.27 -24.40
C THR A 134 -0.59 -20.48 -25.28
N ASN A 135 -0.29 -20.22 -26.55
CA ASN A 135 0.15 -21.25 -27.50
C ASN A 135 1.68 -21.43 -27.56
N PHE A 136 2.41 -20.95 -26.53
CA PHE A 136 3.87 -20.97 -26.43
C PHE A 136 4.64 -20.23 -27.54
N LYS A 137 3.96 -19.42 -28.35
CA LYS A 137 4.57 -18.55 -29.37
C LYS A 137 4.09 -17.12 -29.14
N ASP A 138 4.94 -16.12 -29.29
CA ASP A 138 4.54 -14.71 -29.08
C ASP A 138 3.70 -14.51 -27.80
N VAL A 139 4.29 -14.91 -26.66
CA VAL A 139 3.54 -15.10 -25.41
C VAL A 139 3.25 -13.80 -24.67
N ALA A 140 4.08 -12.76 -24.85
CA ALA A 140 3.92 -11.51 -24.12
C ALA A 140 2.58 -10.81 -24.43
N PRO A 141 2.16 -10.62 -25.70
CA PRO A 141 0.84 -10.05 -26.02
C PRO A 141 -0.33 -10.92 -25.56
N GLN A 142 -0.14 -12.25 -25.44
CA GLN A 142 -1.18 -13.16 -24.96
C GLN A 142 -1.36 -13.05 -23.44
N ILE A 143 -0.25 -13.01 -22.70
CA ILE A 143 -0.26 -12.84 -21.24
C ILE A 143 -0.88 -11.49 -20.89
N LEU A 144 -0.46 -10.41 -21.56
CA LEU A 144 -1.00 -9.06 -21.34
C LEU A 144 -2.51 -8.98 -21.62
N ARG A 145 -3.00 -9.63 -22.68
CA ARG A 145 -4.43 -9.70 -22.96
C ARG A 145 -5.20 -10.46 -21.88
N SER A 146 -4.63 -11.54 -21.34
CA SER A 146 -5.26 -12.30 -20.27
C SER A 146 -5.32 -11.50 -18.96
N ASP A 147 -4.22 -10.82 -18.63
CA ASP A 147 -4.14 -9.95 -17.46
C ASP A 147 -5.15 -8.80 -17.54
N HIS A 148 -5.23 -8.14 -18.70
CA HIS A 148 -6.21 -7.08 -18.95
C HIS A 148 -7.66 -7.56 -18.79
N ARG A 149 -8.00 -8.73 -19.33
CA ARG A 149 -9.34 -9.33 -19.15
C ARG A 149 -9.64 -9.63 -17.69
N THR A 150 -8.64 -10.11 -16.95
CA THR A 150 -8.76 -10.38 -15.52
C THR A 150 -9.01 -9.10 -14.73
N MET A 151 -8.28 -8.01 -15.05
CA MET A 151 -8.47 -6.70 -14.44
C MET A 151 -9.87 -6.14 -14.69
N VAL A 152 -10.34 -6.17 -15.95
CA VAL A 152 -11.69 -5.71 -16.31
C VAL A 152 -12.76 -6.53 -15.58
N GLY A 153 -12.60 -7.86 -15.53
CA GLY A 153 -13.53 -8.73 -14.82
C GLY A 153 -13.61 -8.45 -13.32
N LYS A 154 -12.46 -8.21 -12.67
CA LYS A 154 -12.40 -7.80 -11.26
C LYS A 154 -13.09 -6.46 -11.04
N PHE A 155 -12.78 -5.45 -11.86
CA PHE A 155 -13.37 -4.13 -11.74
C PHE A 155 -14.90 -4.16 -11.84
N ILE A 156 -15.46 -4.92 -12.79
CA ILE A 156 -16.91 -5.10 -12.91
C ILE A 156 -17.47 -5.79 -11.67
N ARG A 157 -16.76 -6.81 -11.14
CA ARG A 157 -17.19 -7.53 -9.94
C ARG A 157 -17.18 -6.63 -8.71
N ASP A 158 -16.14 -5.83 -8.52
CA ASP A 158 -16.00 -4.89 -7.42
C ASP A 158 -17.17 -3.89 -7.45
N GLN A 159 -17.53 -3.34 -8.63
CA GLN A 159 -18.70 -2.47 -8.77
C GLN A 159 -20.03 -3.15 -8.42
N ILE A 160 -20.19 -4.43 -8.76
CA ILE A 160 -21.38 -5.19 -8.39
C ILE A 160 -21.41 -5.41 -6.88
N ASP A 161 -20.27 -5.75 -6.27
CA ASP A 161 -20.17 -5.98 -4.83
C ASP A 161 -20.47 -4.69 -4.04
N ASP A 162 -19.97 -3.53 -4.49
CA ASP A 162 -20.29 -2.22 -3.91
C ASP A 162 -21.80 -1.92 -3.97
N LEU A 163 -22.45 -2.18 -5.11
CA LEU A 163 -23.89 -1.99 -5.28
C LEU A 163 -24.71 -2.95 -4.42
N ASP A 164 -24.28 -4.20 -4.30
CA ASP A 164 -24.92 -5.19 -3.45
C ASP A 164 -24.80 -4.82 -1.96
N GLU A 165 -23.67 -4.23 -1.55
CA GLU A 165 -23.47 -3.71 -0.18
C GLU A 165 -24.39 -2.51 0.10
N ILE A 166 -24.48 -1.54 -0.82
CA ILE A 166 -25.41 -0.41 -0.70
C ILE A 166 -26.85 -0.91 -0.54
N ARG A 167 -27.28 -1.83 -1.40
CA ARG A 167 -28.65 -2.40 -1.33
C ARG A 167 -28.94 -3.16 -0.04
N ARG A 168 -27.96 -3.88 0.51
CA ARG A 168 -28.12 -4.54 1.82
C ARG A 168 -28.28 -3.51 2.93
N ASN A 169 -27.45 -2.48 2.94
CA ASN A 169 -27.52 -1.41 3.94
C ASN A 169 -28.85 -0.61 3.85
N GLU A 170 -29.41 -0.46 2.65
CA GLU A 170 -30.74 0.14 2.44
C GLU A 170 -31.90 -0.76 2.93
N CYS A 171 -31.74 -2.08 2.93
CA CYS A 171 -32.75 -3.02 3.45
C CYS A 171 -32.64 -3.28 4.96
N GLU A 172 -31.48 -2.98 5.58
CA GLU A 172 -31.21 -3.23 7.00
C GLU A 172 -31.51 -2.03 7.92
N THR A 173 -32.00 -0.88 7.41
CA THR A 173 -32.56 0.16 8.30
C THR A 173 -33.85 -0.38 8.93
N PRO A 174 -33.89 -0.65 10.25
CA PRO A 174 -35.11 -1.10 10.88
C PRO A 174 -36.12 0.05 10.88
N ASP A 175 -37.34 -0.24 10.44
CA ASP A 175 -38.55 0.53 10.73
C ASP A 175 -38.85 0.48 12.24
N GLU A 176 -37.96 1.02 13.07
CA GLU A 176 -38.19 1.23 14.50
C GLU A 176 -38.04 2.72 14.79
N GLU A 177 -39.16 3.42 14.59
CA GLU A 177 -39.73 4.43 15.49
C GLU A 177 -40.81 5.21 14.73
N ALA A 178 -41.97 4.56 14.60
CA ALA A 178 -43.23 5.29 14.47
C ALA A 178 -43.48 5.96 15.83
N GLU A 179 -43.27 7.27 15.92
CA GLU A 179 -44.13 8.21 16.65
C GLU A 179 -43.68 9.66 16.41
N ASN A 180 -44.65 10.46 15.95
CA ASN A 180 -44.63 11.91 15.66
C ASN A 180 -44.10 12.36 14.29
N GLU A 181 -45.06 12.41 13.36
CA GLU A 181 -45.03 13.09 12.08
C GLU A 181 -44.53 14.54 12.19
N THR A 182 -43.27 14.76 11.81
CA THR A 182 -42.93 15.80 10.83
C THR A 182 -42.12 15.12 9.73
N PRO A 183 -42.27 15.50 8.45
CA PRO A 183 -41.62 14.79 7.36
C PRO A 183 -40.11 14.80 7.60
N ARG A 184 -39.53 13.63 7.94
CA ARG A 184 -38.08 13.43 7.96
C ARG A 184 -37.62 13.52 6.51
N ASP A 185 -37.34 14.75 6.07
CA ASP A 185 -36.55 15.00 4.89
C ASP A 185 -35.21 14.29 5.08
N VAL A 186 -35.03 13.22 4.32
CA VAL A 186 -33.78 12.46 4.23
C VAL A 186 -32.67 13.47 3.94
N ALA A 187 -31.82 13.73 4.93
CA ALA A 187 -30.61 14.51 4.72
C ALA A 187 -29.83 13.83 3.59
N GLU A 188 -29.71 14.48 2.43
CA GLU A 188 -28.88 13.97 1.33
C GLU A 188 -27.47 13.71 1.88
N LYS A 189 -27.14 12.44 2.05
CA LYS A 189 -25.85 11.99 2.55
C LYS A 189 -24.96 11.76 1.34
N VAL A 190 -23.94 12.59 1.19
CA VAL A 190 -22.90 12.45 0.18
C VAL A 190 -21.62 12.04 0.90
N ASP A 191 -21.22 10.76 0.76
CA ASP A 191 -20.08 10.16 1.48
C ASP A 191 -20.10 10.42 3.00
N ASN A 192 -19.13 11.21 3.46
CA ASN A 192 -18.84 11.57 4.84
C ASN A 192 -19.60 12.84 5.26
N VAL A 193 -20.52 13.34 4.43
CA VAL A 193 -21.17 14.63 4.65
C VAL A 193 -22.68 14.46 4.58
N ALA A 194 -23.40 14.99 5.57
CA ALA A 194 -24.85 15.10 5.54
C ALA A 194 -25.28 16.56 5.71
N LEU A 195 -26.21 17.01 4.88
CA LEU A 195 -26.82 18.33 4.99
C LEU A 195 -27.86 18.34 6.13
N GLY A 196 -27.77 19.30 7.03
CA GLY A 196 -28.65 19.44 8.19
C GLY A 196 -29.50 20.71 8.14
N SER A 197 -30.61 20.72 8.87
CA SER A 197 -31.56 21.84 9.01
C SER A 197 -31.85 22.57 7.69
N ARG A 198 -32.69 21.94 6.87
CA ARG A 198 -33.25 22.53 5.66
C ARG A 198 -33.99 23.83 5.98
N LEU A 199 -33.76 24.87 5.18
CA LEU A 199 -34.51 26.12 5.21
C LEU A 199 -35.53 26.18 4.07
N PRO A 200 -36.58 27.02 4.18
CA PRO A 200 -37.49 27.23 3.08
C PRO A 200 -36.74 27.72 1.83
N ALA A 201 -37.24 27.31 0.66
CA ALA A 201 -36.71 27.75 -0.61
C ALA A 201 -36.77 29.28 -0.71
N ILE A 202 -35.70 29.89 -1.21
CA ILE A 202 -35.57 31.33 -1.38
C ILE A 202 -35.04 31.63 -2.78
N THR A 203 -35.53 32.69 -3.41
CA THR A 203 -35.03 33.14 -4.71
C THR A 203 -33.68 33.84 -4.55
N PHE A 204 -32.85 33.80 -5.58
CA PHE A 204 -31.57 34.53 -5.57
C PHE A 204 -31.74 36.03 -5.29
N ASP A 205 -32.75 36.67 -5.88
CA ASP A 205 -33.02 38.10 -5.66
C ASP A 205 -33.34 38.40 -4.19
N ARG A 206 -34.19 37.56 -3.58
CA ARG A 206 -34.58 37.72 -2.17
C ARG A 206 -33.41 37.43 -1.24
N LEU A 207 -32.56 36.46 -1.56
CA LEU A 207 -31.34 36.17 -0.80
C LEU A 207 -30.36 37.35 -0.84
N GLU A 208 -30.16 37.97 -2.01
CA GLU A 208 -29.27 39.13 -2.16
C GLU A 208 -29.82 40.36 -1.42
N GLN A 209 -31.14 40.51 -1.31
CA GLN A 209 -31.80 41.57 -0.53
C GLN A 209 -31.73 41.32 0.98
N GLU A 210 -32.02 40.09 1.45
CA GLU A 210 -31.99 39.75 2.88
C GLU A 210 -30.56 39.82 3.47
N MET A 211 -29.55 39.61 2.62
CA MET A 211 -28.13 39.61 3.02
C MET A 211 -27.35 40.83 2.49
N GLU A 212 -28.03 41.96 2.24
CA GLU A 212 -27.41 43.19 1.68
C GLU A 212 -26.24 43.71 2.54
N THR A 213 -26.27 43.49 3.85
CA THR A 213 -25.20 43.87 4.78
C THR A 213 -23.93 43.05 4.59
N ASP A 214 -24.00 41.87 3.96
CA ASP A 214 -22.86 40.99 3.77
C ASP A 214 -22.34 41.07 2.32
N THR A 215 -21.12 41.60 2.17
CA THR A 215 -20.42 41.71 0.88
C THR A 215 -20.23 40.36 0.15
N ALA A 216 -20.26 39.24 0.87
CA ALA A 216 -20.20 37.91 0.28
C ALA A 216 -21.39 37.65 -0.65
N PHE A 217 -22.59 38.12 -0.26
CA PHE A 217 -23.84 37.93 -0.98
C PHE A 217 -24.10 38.99 -2.06
N SER A 218 -23.28 40.03 -2.15
CA SER A 218 -23.36 40.97 -3.28
C SER A 218 -23.16 40.24 -4.61
N ARG A 219 -24.18 40.31 -5.49
CA ARG A 219 -24.20 39.65 -6.81
C ARG A 219 -23.95 38.14 -6.70
N PHE A 220 -24.38 37.52 -5.60
CA PHE A 220 -24.19 36.09 -5.29
C PHE A 220 -24.52 35.19 -6.48
N ARG A 221 -25.64 35.41 -7.16
CA ARG A 221 -26.07 34.65 -8.35
C ARG A 221 -25.00 34.61 -9.44
N LEU A 222 -24.36 35.75 -9.73
CA LEU A 222 -23.33 35.85 -10.77
C LEU A 222 -22.04 35.14 -10.36
N LYS A 223 -21.65 35.27 -9.09
CA LYS A 223 -20.49 34.57 -8.52
C LYS A 223 -20.72 33.05 -8.54
N PHE A 224 -21.91 32.61 -8.13
CA PHE A 224 -22.32 31.21 -8.09
C PHE A 224 -22.39 30.59 -9.49
N SER A 225 -22.97 31.28 -10.47
CA SER A 225 -22.99 30.85 -11.88
C SER A 225 -21.56 30.71 -12.45
N THR A 226 -20.65 31.62 -12.11
CA THR A 226 -19.25 31.56 -12.55
C THR A 226 -18.51 30.41 -11.89
N PHE A 227 -18.73 30.16 -10.59
CA PHE A 227 -18.19 29.00 -9.89
C PHE A 227 -18.67 27.70 -10.54
N PHE A 228 -19.98 27.54 -10.76
CA PHE A 228 -20.55 26.37 -11.41
C PHE A 228 -19.99 26.16 -12.82
N ALA A 229 -19.84 27.22 -13.62
CA ALA A 229 -19.24 27.13 -14.93
C ALA A 229 -17.77 26.66 -14.86
N SER A 230 -16.98 27.18 -13.92
CA SER A 230 -15.58 26.76 -13.75
C SER A 230 -15.43 25.33 -13.22
N PHE A 231 -16.31 24.90 -12.31
CA PHE A 231 -16.27 23.59 -11.67
C PHE A 231 -16.76 22.48 -12.62
N LEU A 232 -17.84 22.74 -13.37
CA LEU A 232 -18.43 21.77 -14.30
C LEU A 232 -17.72 21.69 -15.65
N HIS A 233 -16.87 22.66 -16.02
CA HIS A 233 -16.09 22.59 -17.25
C HIS A 233 -15.11 21.39 -17.33
N VAL A 234 -14.91 20.67 -16.22
CA VAL A 234 -14.16 19.41 -16.18
C VAL A 234 -14.96 18.24 -16.77
N TYR A 235 -16.30 18.32 -16.85
CA TYR A 235 -17.18 17.21 -17.23
C TYR A 235 -18.06 17.53 -18.44
N GLU A 236 -17.44 17.64 -19.63
CA GLU A 236 -18.10 17.75 -20.93
C GLU A 236 -18.49 19.18 -21.34
N GLY A 237 -18.08 19.58 -22.55
CA GLY A 237 -18.22 20.93 -23.13
C GLY A 237 -19.65 21.42 -23.38
N ARG A 238 -20.51 21.42 -22.36
CA ARG A 238 -21.87 21.95 -22.40
C ARG A 238 -21.96 23.31 -21.70
N ASN A 239 -22.75 24.16 -22.35
CA ASN A 239 -23.06 25.56 -22.14
C ASN A 239 -23.05 26.09 -20.69
N ARG A 240 -22.59 27.35 -20.56
CA ARG A 240 -22.67 28.20 -19.36
C ARG A 240 -24.02 28.05 -18.65
N VAL A 241 -23.99 27.73 -17.35
CA VAL A 241 -25.17 27.68 -16.49
C VAL A 241 -25.68 29.10 -16.24
N ASN A 242 -26.72 29.51 -16.97
CA ASN A 242 -27.35 30.82 -16.82
C ASN A 242 -28.47 30.76 -15.77
N LEU A 243 -28.17 31.18 -14.54
CA LEU A 243 -29.14 31.27 -13.44
C LEU A 243 -29.91 32.61 -13.51
N LYS A 244 -31.22 32.55 -13.35
CA LYS A 244 -32.12 33.72 -13.31
C LYS A 244 -32.29 34.21 -11.87
N ALA A 245 -32.71 35.47 -11.72
CA ALA A 245 -33.02 36.05 -10.41
C ALA A 245 -34.18 35.34 -9.69
N THR A 246 -35.09 34.77 -10.48
CA THR A 246 -36.28 34.04 -10.04
C THR A 246 -36.02 32.59 -9.68
N ASP A 247 -34.81 32.07 -9.93
CA ASP A 247 -34.50 30.69 -9.62
C ASP A 247 -34.38 30.53 -8.10
N GLU A 248 -34.91 29.42 -7.61
CA GLU A 248 -34.97 29.10 -6.18
C GLU A 248 -33.79 28.23 -5.77
N ILE A 249 -33.27 28.50 -4.57
CA ILE A 249 -32.31 27.65 -3.89
C ILE A 249 -32.89 27.23 -2.54
N VAL A 250 -32.48 26.05 -2.08
CA VAL A 250 -32.82 25.53 -0.75
C VAL A 250 -31.56 25.61 0.10
N PRO A 251 -31.44 26.59 1.02
CA PRO A 251 -30.28 26.68 1.88
C PRO A 251 -30.35 25.65 3.02
N TYR A 252 -29.19 25.22 3.49
CA TYR A 252 -29.03 24.36 4.66
C TYR A 252 -28.14 25.06 5.68
N ARG A 253 -28.53 25.06 6.96
CA ARG A 253 -27.77 25.76 8.02
C ARG A 253 -26.56 24.99 8.52
N PHE A 254 -26.63 23.66 8.49
CA PHE A 254 -25.60 22.82 9.09
C PHE A 254 -25.04 21.84 8.07
N LEU A 255 -23.73 21.63 8.15
CA LEU A 255 -23.03 20.58 7.45
C LEU A 255 -22.51 19.59 8.50
N LYS A 256 -23.01 18.36 8.50
CA LYS A 256 -22.54 17.31 9.40
C LYS A 256 -21.45 16.51 8.71
N ILE A 257 -20.25 16.51 9.28
CA ILE A 257 -19.09 15.75 8.75
C ILE A 257 -18.89 14.51 9.63
N PHE A 258 -18.89 13.33 9.01
CA PHE A 258 -18.55 12.05 9.60
C PHE A 258 -17.07 11.76 9.34
N LEU A 259 -16.23 11.89 10.36
CA LEU A 259 -14.83 11.51 10.23
C LEU A 259 -14.73 9.97 10.32
N PRO A 260 -14.03 9.31 9.38
CA PRO A 260 -13.78 7.89 9.51
C PRO A 260 -12.91 7.66 10.74
N VAL A 261 -13.41 6.84 11.67
CA VAL A 261 -12.62 6.38 12.82
C VAL A 261 -11.50 5.50 12.27
N SER A 262 -10.26 5.97 12.35
CA SER A 262 -9.08 5.17 11.98
C SER A 262 -9.08 3.89 12.82
N ARG A 263 -9.27 2.74 12.17
CA ARG A 263 -9.01 1.42 12.71
C ARG A 263 -7.59 1.00 12.40
#